data_AF-A0A141RK14-F1
#
_entry.id   AF-A0A141RK14-F1
#
_cell.length_a   1.000
_cell.length_b   1.000
_cell.length_c   1.000
_cell.angle_alpha   90.00
_cell.angle_beta   90.00
_cell.angle_gamma   90.00
#
_symmetry.space_group_name_H-M   'P 1'
#
loop_
_entity.id
_entity.type
_entity.pdbx_description
1 polymer ?
#
loop_
_entity_poly.entity_id
_entity_poly.type
_entity_poly.pdbx_seq_one_letter_code
_entity_poly.pdbx_strand_id
1 'polypeptide(L)'
;VDVAFQVAFAMITVGLICGAIAERVKYSTWMIFVALWVTFDYAPMAHMVWNGGLLSADGAISKAIGAAAHDFAGGTVVHINAAVAALIIVLIIGKRKGFGTQPFRPHNVPFVMLGAFLLWFGWFGFNAGSAFAANGTAGYAWVSTSAATAAAMLSWGFTEKIRSGHYTAMGAASGMVAGLVAITPAADVVSPLWAIVMGAIAGVLTCLACGLKFKFGYDDSLDVVGVHGVGGFTGTILIGFFGEGTGLLAGGDWKQLVVQLVIALVAILYSAVITAII
;
A
#
# COMPACT_ATOMS: atom_id res chain seq x y z
N VAL A 1 -16.08 -11.50 14.68
CA VAL A 1 -14.67 -11.20 14.35
C VAL A 1 -14.61 -10.46 13.02
N ASP A 2 -15.27 -10.98 11.99
CA ASP A 2 -15.22 -10.48 10.62
C ASP A 2 -15.58 -8.99 10.46
N VAL A 3 -16.71 -8.54 11.03
CA VAL A 3 -17.11 -7.12 10.96
C VAL A 3 -16.07 -6.22 11.63
N ALA A 4 -15.63 -6.55 12.84
CA ALA A 4 -14.66 -5.73 13.58
C ALA A 4 -13.28 -5.71 12.89
N PHE A 5 -12.85 -6.85 12.34
CA PHE A 5 -11.60 -6.97 11.62
C PHE A 5 -11.63 -6.12 10.33
N GLN A 6 -12.68 -6.24 9.53
CA GLN A 6 -12.84 -5.47 8.28
C GLN A 6 -13.01 -3.96 8.54
N VAL A 7 -13.67 -3.57 9.63
CA VAL A 7 -13.77 -2.16 10.05
C VAL A 7 -12.38 -1.58 10.34
N ALA A 8 -11.46 -2.34 10.94
CA ALA A 8 -10.10 -1.87 11.18
C ALA A 8 -9.35 -1.55 9.87
N PHE A 9 -9.58 -2.32 8.80
CA PHE A 9 -8.99 -2.07 7.48
C PHE A 9 -9.57 -0.78 6.86
N ALA A 10 -10.88 -0.54 7.01
CA ALA A 10 -11.50 0.71 6.57
C ALA A 10 -10.90 1.92 7.31
N MET A 11 -10.76 1.80 8.64
CA MET A 11 -10.21 2.85 9.49
C MET A 11 -8.77 3.21 9.11
N ILE A 12 -7.90 2.21 8.94
CA ILE A 12 -6.51 2.48 8.56
C ILE A 12 -6.42 3.06 7.15
N THR A 13 -7.24 2.58 6.19
CA THR A 13 -7.27 3.11 4.82
C THR A 13 -7.56 4.61 4.81
N VAL A 14 -8.59 5.04 5.54
CA VAL A 14 -8.90 6.47 5.71
C VAL A 14 -7.78 7.20 6.45
N GLY A 15 -7.20 6.59 7.48
CA GLY A 15 -6.06 7.13 8.23
C GLY A 15 -4.83 7.39 7.34
N LEU A 16 -4.60 6.57 6.31
CA LEU A 16 -3.53 6.78 5.34
C LEU A 16 -3.77 8.03 4.48
N ILE A 17 -5.00 8.25 4.02
CA ILE A 17 -5.35 9.42 3.20
C ILE A 17 -5.05 10.72 3.97
N CYS A 18 -5.31 10.77 5.28
CA CYS A 18 -4.97 11.90 6.16
C CYS A 18 -3.52 12.35 6.02
N GLY A 19 -2.60 11.39 5.79
CA GLY A 19 -1.17 11.66 5.71
C GLY A 19 -0.79 12.59 4.55
N ALA A 20 -1.53 12.56 3.44
CA ALA A 20 -1.24 13.42 2.29
C ALA A 20 -1.79 14.85 2.46
N ILE A 21 -2.89 14.99 3.20
CA ILE A 21 -3.67 16.23 3.34
C ILE A 21 -3.36 17.04 4.61
N ALA A 22 -2.29 16.65 5.33
CA ALA A 22 -1.89 17.29 6.58
C ALA A 22 -1.86 18.83 6.50
N GLU A 23 -2.36 19.47 7.57
CA GLU A 23 -2.31 20.92 7.81
C GLU A 23 -3.15 21.81 6.87
N ARG A 24 -3.94 21.26 5.94
CA ARG A 24 -4.62 22.08 4.92
C ARG A 24 -6.05 21.70 4.54
N VAL A 25 -6.74 20.89 5.35
CA VAL A 25 -8.15 20.55 5.14
C VAL A 25 -8.97 20.91 6.37
N LYS A 26 -10.18 21.46 6.14
CA LYS A 26 -11.16 21.72 7.21
C LYS A 26 -11.68 20.39 7.75
N TYR A 27 -11.69 20.25 9.07
CA TYR A 27 -12.13 19.01 9.72
C TYR A 27 -13.57 18.61 9.33
N SER A 28 -14.50 19.56 9.24
CA SER A 28 -15.88 19.28 8.83
C SER A 28 -15.99 18.72 7.40
N THR A 29 -15.24 19.30 6.46
CA THR A 29 -15.16 18.79 5.08
C THR A 29 -14.54 17.40 5.05
N TRP A 30 -13.49 17.18 5.84
CA TRP A 30 -12.86 15.86 5.96
C TRP A 30 -13.84 14.80 6.48
N MET A 31 -14.66 15.09 7.49
CA MET A 31 -15.65 14.13 7.99
C MET A 31 -16.71 13.76 6.94
N ILE A 32 -17.17 14.72 6.15
CA ILE A 32 -18.11 14.46 5.05
C ILE A 32 -17.44 13.59 3.98
N PHE A 33 -16.20 13.96 3.58
CA PHE A 33 -15.42 13.17 2.64
C PHE A 33 -15.25 11.73 3.11
N VAL A 34 -14.87 11.51 4.37
CA VAL A 34 -14.70 10.15 4.93
C VAL A 34 -15.98 9.34 4.84
N ALA A 35 -17.12 9.92 5.22
CA ALA A 35 -18.41 9.21 5.17
C ALA A 35 -18.78 8.81 3.73
N LEU A 36 -18.61 9.72 2.78
CA LEU A 36 -18.87 9.46 1.36
C LEU A 36 -17.88 8.45 0.78
N TRP A 37 -16.59 8.63 1.04
CA TRP A 37 -15.52 7.82 0.46
C TRP A 37 -15.56 6.39 1.00
N VAL A 38 -15.81 6.19 2.31
CA VAL A 38 -15.99 4.82 2.84
C VAL A 38 -17.20 4.13 2.20
N THR A 39 -18.27 4.88 1.93
CA THR A 39 -19.52 4.34 1.37
C THR A 39 -19.41 4.02 -0.12
N PHE A 40 -18.87 4.95 -0.91
CA PHE A 40 -18.88 4.87 -2.37
C PHE A 40 -17.57 4.37 -2.96
N ASP A 41 -16.47 4.46 -2.24
CA ASP A 41 -15.18 4.00 -2.71
C ASP A 41 -14.73 2.72 -1.99
N TYR A 42 -14.46 2.81 -0.69
CA TYR A 42 -13.88 1.70 0.07
C TYR A 42 -14.76 0.45 0.09
N ALA A 43 -16.04 0.60 0.44
CA ALA A 43 -16.94 -0.54 0.57
C ALA A 43 -17.15 -1.27 -0.78
N PRO A 44 -17.38 -0.58 -1.91
CA PRO A 44 -17.37 -1.22 -3.23
C PRO A 44 -16.03 -1.86 -3.59
N MET A 45 -14.89 -1.22 -3.30
CA MET A 45 -13.56 -1.80 -3.54
C MET A 45 -13.36 -3.10 -2.76
N ALA A 46 -13.69 -3.10 -1.46
CA ALA A 46 -13.63 -4.28 -0.61
C ALA A 46 -14.55 -5.39 -1.12
N HIS A 47 -15.76 -5.05 -1.57
CA HIS A 47 -16.67 -6.04 -2.18
C HIS A 47 -16.11 -6.61 -3.48
N MET A 48 -15.55 -5.75 -4.35
CA MET A 48 -14.95 -6.14 -5.62
C MET A 48 -13.83 -7.16 -5.43
N VAL A 49 -13.02 -7.04 -4.38
CA VAL A 49 -11.82 -7.85 -4.18
C VAL A 49 -12.05 -9.03 -3.24
N TRP A 50 -12.70 -8.82 -2.09
CA TRP A 50 -12.78 -9.83 -1.01
C TRP A 50 -14.13 -10.53 -0.87
N ASN A 51 -15.16 -10.10 -1.60
CA ASN A 51 -16.52 -10.64 -1.41
C ASN A 51 -17.20 -11.01 -2.74
N GLY A 52 -16.45 -11.69 -3.62
CA GLY A 52 -16.96 -12.30 -4.86
C GLY A 52 -17.29 -11.32 -5.99
N GLY A 53 -16.83 -10.07 -5.89
CA GLY A 53 -17.07 -9.06 -6.92
C GLY A 53 -16.12 -9.16 -8.13
N LEU A 54 -16.03 -8.08 -8.91
CA LEU A 54 -15.34 -8.07 -10.20
C LEU A 54 -13.85 -8.50 -10.15
N LEU A 55 -13.16 -8.13 -9.07
CA LEU A 55 -11.70 -8.27 -8.88
C LEU A 55 -11.32 -9.46 -7.99
N SER A 56 -12.27 -10.28 -7.55
CA SER A 56 -12.01 -11.43 -6.68
C SER A 56 -11.34 -12.58 -7.45
N ALA A 57 -10.82 -13.55 -6.72
CA ALA A 57 -10.21 -14.76 -7.29
C ALA A 57 -11.14 -15.50 -8.27
N ASP A 58 -12.45 -15.46 -8.03
CA ASP A 58 -13.51 -16.04 -8.85
C ASP A 58 -14.32 -14.99 -9.64
N GLY A 59 -13.88 -13.74 -9.63
CA GLY A 59 -14.52 -12.61 -10.30
C GLY A 59 -14.48 -12.70 -11.82
N ALA A 60 -15.24 -11.85 -12.51
CA ALA A 60 -15.33 -11.88 -13.96
C ALA A 60 -13.99 -11.61 -14.66
N ILE A 61 -13.12 -10.77 -14.08
CA ILE A 61 -11.77 -10.52 -14.62
C ILE A 61 -10.90 -11.77 -14.52
N SER A 62 -10.88 -12.42 -13.36
CA SER A 62 -10.14 -13.66 -13.12
C SER A 62 -10.60 -14.77 -14.08
N LYS A 63 -11.92 -14.92 -14.26
CA LYS A 63 -12.51 -15.88 -15.20
C LYS A 63 -12.15 -15.57 -16.66
N ALA A 64 -12.17 -14.30 -17.06
CA ALA A 64 -11.85 -13.89 -18.44
C ALA A 64 -10.38 -14.13 -18.80
N ILE A 65 -9.46 -13.92 -17.84
CA ILE A 65 -8.02 -14.10 -18.04
C ILE A 65 -7.62 -15.59 -17.85
N GLY A 66 -8.37 -16.33 -17.03
CA GLY A 66 -8.06 -17.71 -16.67
C GLY A 66 -6.96 -17.82 -15.61
N ALA A 67 -6.87 -16.84 -14.72
CA ALA A 67 -5.98 -16.82 -13.55
C ALA A 67 -6.68 -16.12 -12.39
N ALA A 68 -6.49 -16.61 -11.15
CA ALA A 68 -7.12 -16.03 -9.98
C ALA A 68 -6.39 -14.75 -9.54
N ALA A 69 -7.12 -13.63 -9.53
CA ALA A 69 -6.67 -12.43 -8.85
C ALA A 69 -6.38 -12.72 -7.38
N HIS A 70 -5.29 -12.16 -6.86
CA HIS A 70 -4.87 -12.36 -5.49
C HIS A 70 -4.57 -11.05 -4.79
N ASP A 71 -5.25 -10.83 -3.67
CA ASP A 71 -4.99 -9.71 -2.76
C ASP A 71 -5.34 -10.12 -1.33
N PHE A 72 -4.36 -10.68 -0.63
CA PHE A 72 -4.54 -11.32 0.67
C PHE A 72 -4.98 -10.36 1.78
N ALA A 73 -4.32 -9.19 1.88
CA ALA A 73 -4.58 -8.23 2.95
C ALA A 73 -4.74 -6.78 2.46
N GLY A 74 -4.86 -6.50 1.16
CA GLY A 74 -5.31 -5.20 0.67
C GLY A 74 -4.24 -4.34 0.01
N GLY A 75 -3.42 -4.93 -0.87
CA GLY A 75 -2.60 -4.16 -1.80
C GLY A 75 -3.46 -3.21 -2.65
N THR A 76 -4.59 -3.69 -3.16
CA THR A 76 -5.56 -2.88 -3.89
C THR A 76 -6.52 -2.16 -2.95
N VAL A 77 -7.22 -2.89 -2.08
CA VAL A 77 -8.32 -2.36 -1.24
C VAL A 77 -7.88 -1.26 -0.28
N VAL A 78 -6.67 -1.36 0.27
CA VAL A 78 -6.14 -0.42 1.27
C VAL A 78 -5.10 0.50 0.66
N HIS A 79 -4.00 -0.04 0.12
CA HIS A 79 -2.82 0.78 -0.18
C HIS A 79 -2.94 1.58 -1.47
N ILE A 80 -3.19 0.90 -2.61
CA ILE A 80 -3.41 1.58 -3.88
C ILE A 80 -4.62 2.51 -3.74
N ASN A 81 -5.69 2.03 -3.12
CA ASN A 81 -6.91 2.81 -2.96
C ASN A 81 -6.68 4.12 -2.17
N ALA A 82 -6.12 4.04 -0.96
CA ALA A 82 -5.83 5.23 -0.17
C ALA A 82 -4.82 6.16 -0.87
N ALA A 83 -3.80 5.61 -1.53
CA ALA A 83 -2.78 6.41 -2.21
C ALA A 83 -3.33 7.16 -3.43
N VAL A 84 -4.21 6.53 -4.21
CA VAL A 84 -4.88 7.18 -5.34
C VAL A 84 -5.84 8.23 -4.84
N ALA A 85 -6.64 7.94 -3.81
CA ALA A 85 -7.50 8.94 -3.20
C ALA A 85 -6.70 10.14 -2.69
N ALA A 86 -5.61 9.89 -1.96
CA ALA A 86 -4.66 10.91 -1.54
C ALA A 86 -4.14 11.75 -2.71
N LEU A 87 -3.68 11.10 -3.79
CA LEU A 87 -3.18 11.78 -4.98
C LEU A 87 -4.23 12.71 -5.60
N ILE A 88 -5.45 12.23 -5.81
CA ILE A 88 -6.54 13.03 -6.38
C ILE A 88 -6.85 14.22 -5.49
N ILE A 89 -6.98 14.01 -4.17
CA ILE A 89 -7.28 15.09 -3.24
C ILE A 89 -6.19 16.16 -3.27
N VAL A 90 -4.90 15.77 -3.21
CA VAL A 90 -3.81 16.76 -3.22
C VAL A 90 -3.68 17.51 -4.55
N LEU A 91 -4.11 16.91 -5.66
CA LEU A 91 -4.20 17.59 -6.95
C LEU A 91 -5.34 18.62 -6.98
N ILE A 92 -6.47 18.33 -6.33
CA ILE A 92 -7.63 19.24 -6.25
C ILE A 92 -7.39 20.39 -5.26
N ILE A 93 -6.94 20.09 -4.03
CA ILE A 93 -6.80 21.11 -2.97
C ILE A 93 -5.52 21.94 -3.11
N GLY A 94 -4.56 21.46 -3.92
CA GLY A 94 -3.29 22.12 -4.16
C GLY A 94 -2.26 21.96 -3.03
N LYS A 95 -1.21 22.78 -3.12
CA LYS A 95 0.02 22.70 -2.30
C LYS A 95 -0.07 23.54 -1.04
N ARG A 96 0.59 23.12 0.05
CA ARG A 96 0.84 23.99 1.20
C ARG A 96 1.75 25.15 0.82
N LYS A 97 1.62 26.25 1.56
CA LYS A 97 2.55 27.37 1.49
C LYS A 97 3.96 26.87 1.86
N GLY A 98 4.95 27.23 1.05
CA GLY A 98 6.34 26.81 1.26
C GLY A 98 6.74 25.49 0.58
N PHE A 99 5.81 24.76 -0.06
CA PHE A 99 6.17 23.54 -0.79
C PHE A 99 7.18 23.84 -1.92
N GLY A 100 8.30 23.12 -1.91
CA GLY A 100 9.39 23.28 -2.87
C GLY A 100 10.31 24.49 -2.62
N THR A 101 9.98 25.37 -1.66
CA THR A 101 10.80 26.55 -1.31
C THR A 101 11.30 26.53 0.12
N GLN A 102 10.67 25.76 1.02
CA GLN A 102 11.05 25.60 2.41
C GLN A 102 11.12 24.12 2.80
N PRO A 103 12.10 23.70 3.63
CA PRO A 103 12.16 22.33 4.12
C PRO A 103 11.10 22.09 5.19
N PHE A 104 10.17 21.15 4.93
CA PHE A 104 9.28 20.62 5.96
C PHE A 104 10.01 19.55 6.78
N ARG A 105 10.43 19.90 8.00
CA ARG A 105 11.11 18.99 8.91
C ARG A 105 10.15 18.45 9.97
N PRO A 106 10.19 17.15 10.31
CA PRO A 106 9.45 16.62 11.44
C PRO A 106 9.85 17.35 12.73
N HIS A 107 8.88 17.84 13.49
CA HIS A 107 9.15 18.49 14.78
C HIS A 107 9.53 17.49 15.87
N ASN A 108 9.17 16.19 15.72
CA ASN A 108 9.42 15.14 16.69
C ASN A 108 9.69 13.79 16.00
N VAL A 109 10.95 13.53 15.67
CA VAL A 109 11.40 12.29 15.03
C VAL A 109 11.13 11.04 15.90
N PRO A 110 11.38 11.05 17.23
CA PRO A 110 11.00 9.91 18.09
C PRO A 110 9.53 9.51 17.99
N PHE A 111 8.61 10.48 17.85
CA PHE A 111 7.18 10.18 17.70
C PHE A 111 6.85 9.53 16.34
N VAL A 112 7.53 9.93 15.27
CA VAL A 112 7.44 9.21 13.97
C VAL A 112 7.91 7.77 14.14
N MET A 113 9.05 7.55 14.81
CA MET A 113 9.58 6.20 15.02
C MET A 113 8.64 5.33 15.88
N LEU A 114 8.00 5.92 16.89
CA LEU A 114 6.96 5.24 17.68
C LEU A 114 5.79 4.83 16.78
N GLY A 115 5.31 5.73 15.92
CA GLY A 115 4.26 5.43 14.94
C GLY A 115 4.66 4.30 13.99
N ALA A 116 5.90 4.32 13.47
CA ALA A 116 6.41 3.29 12.59
C ALA A 116 6.52 1.92 13.29
N PHE A 117 6.94 1.90 14.57
CA PHE A 117 6.91 0.69 15.40
C PHE A 117 5.50 0.15 15.59
N LEU A 118 4.54 1.00 15.94
CA LEU A 118 3.15 0.61 16.13
C LEU A 118 2.52 0.09 14.83
N LEU A 119 2.87 0.68 13.69
CA LEU A 119 2.47 0.20 12.37
C LEU A 119 3.01 -1.20 12.11
N TRP A 120 4.31 -1.44 12.29
CA TRP A 120 4.88 -2.78 12.09
C TRP A 120 4.25 -3.80 13.06
N PHE A 121 4.15 -3.47 14.35
CA PHE A 121 3.52 -4.33 15.34
C PHE A 121 2.07 -4.68 14.95
N GLY A 122 1.26 -3.66 14.61
CA GLY A 122 -0.12 -3.84 14.18
C GLY A 122 -0.25 -4.59 12.86
N TRP A 123 0.74 -4.49 11.97
CA TRP A 123 0.72 -5.15 10.67
C TRP A 123 0.79 -6.68 10.77
N PHE A 124 1.29 -7.23 11.87
CA PHE A 124 1.17 -8.66 12.12
C PHE A 124 -0.28 -9.09 12.25
N GLY A 125 -1.11 -8.30 12.96
CA GLY A 125 -2.56 -8.52 12.99
C GLY A 125 -3.22 -8.27 11.64
N PHE A 126 -2.71 -7.32 10.86
CA PHE A 126 -3.21 -7.00 9.53
C PHE A 126 -2.96 -8.16 8.54
N ASN A 127 -1.71 -8.58 8.33
CA ASN A 127 -1.39 -9.64 7.38
C ASN A 127 -1.71 -11.03 7.96
N ALA A 128 -1.17 -11.42 9.11
CA ALA A 128 -1.41 -12.77 9.62
C ALA A 128 -2.88 -12.99 10.01
N GLY A 129 -3.58 -11.94 10.46
CA GLY A 129 -5.01 -11.98 10.75
C GLY A 129 -5.89 -12.16 9.52
N SER A 130 -5.43 -11.77 8.31
CA SER A 130 -6.16 -12.03 7.06
C SER A 130 -6.29 -13.51 6.70
N ALA A 131 -5.60 -14.40 7.43
CA ALA A 131 -5.86 -15.84 7.37
C ALA A 131 -7.16 -16.27 8.10
N PHE A 132 -7.77 -15.38 8.90
CA PHE A 132 -8.95 -15.61 9.74
C PHE A 132 -8.85 -16.81 10.72
N ALA A 133 -7.64 -17.33 10.94
CA ALA A 133 -7.37 -18.42 11.86
C ALA A 133 -5.90 -18.42 12.31
N ALA A 134 -5.63 -18.98 13.49
CA ALA A 134 -4.28 -19.24 13.96
C ALA A 134 -3.77 -20.57 13.38
N ASN A 135 -3.23 -20.52 12.16
CA ASN A 135 -2.82 -21.71 11.39
C ASN A 135 -1.47 -21.49 10.66
N GLY A 136 -1.10 -22.45 9.81
CA GLY A 136 0.13 -22.38 9.01
C GLY A 136 0.17 -21.15 8.09
N THR A 137 -0.96 -20.75 7.49
CA THR A 137 -1.06 -19.56 6.64
C THR A 137 -0.78 -18.29 7.42
N ALA A 138 -1.34 -18.14 8.62
CA ALA A 138 -1.05 -17.00 9.49
C ALA A 138 0.43 -16.94 9.89
N GLY A 139 1.02 -18.08 10.27
CA GLY A 139 2.46 -18.17 10.59
C GLY A 139 3.34 -17.82 9.39
N TYR A 140 2.94 -18.25 8.20
CA TYR A 140 3.65 -17.94 6.96
C TYR A 140 3.58 -16.45 6.60
N ALA A 141 2.38 -15.87 6.65
CA ALA A 141 2.16 -14.44 6.44
C ALA A 141 2.93 -13.57 7.45
N TRP A 142 3.07 -14.02 8.69
CA TRP A 142 3.89 -13.35 9.70
C TRP A 142 5.38 -13.30 9.31
N VAL A 143 5.92 -14.43 8.84
CA VAL A 143 7.33 -14.56 8.43
C VAL A 143 7.62 -13.74 7.18
N SER A 144 6.79 -13.85 6.14
CA SER A 144 6.95 -13.08 4.90
C SER A 144 6.87 -11.58 5.17
N THR A 145 5.95 -11.15 6.04
CA THR A 145 5.81 -9.75 6.47
C THR A 145 7.09 -9.24 7.13
N SER A 146 7.65 -9.99 8.07
CA SER A 146 8.90 -9.62 8.74
C SER A 146 10.07 -9.53 7.76
N ALA A 147 10.19 -10.51 6.87
CA ALA A 147 11.29 -10.63 5.93
C ALA A 147 11.28 -9.50 4.88
N ALA A 148 10.11 -9.22 4.29
CA ALA A 148 9.94 -8.13 3.33
C ALA A 148 10.20 -6.76 3.97
N THR A 149 9.71 -6.54 5.19
CA THR A 149 9.88 -5.28 5.92
C THR A 149 11.33 -4.99 6.24
N ALA A 150 12.07 -5.99 6.73
CA ALA A 150 13.50 -5.86 7.00
C ALA A 150 14.30 -5.55 5.71
N ALA A 151 13.99 -6.24 4.62
CA ALA A 151 14.64 -6.03 3.33
C ALA A 151 14.35 -4.64 2.74
N ALA A 152 13.11 -4.18 2.85
CA ALA A 152 12.71 -2.86 2.39
C ALA A 152 13.35 -1.73 3.21
N MET A 153 13.41 -1.87 4.53
CA MET A 153 14.10 -0.92 5.41
C MET A 153 15.57 -0.77 5.03
N LEU A 154 16.27 -1.89 4.80
CA LEU A 154 17.68 -1.88 4.42
C LEU A 154 17.89 -1.29 3.02
N SER A 155 17.16 -1.78 2.02
CA SER A 155 17.28 -1.33 0.62
C SER A 155 16.88 0.14 0.43
N TRP A 156 15.86 0.61 1.15
CA TRP A 156 15.53 2.03 1.21
C TRP A 156 16.70 2.82 1.78
N GLY A 157 17.23 2.40 2.94
CA GLY A 157 18.37 3.05 3.56
C GLY A 157 19.57 3.16 2.62
N PHE A 158 19.93 2.08 1.92
CA PHE A 158 21.01 2.09 0.93
C PHE A 158 20.72 3.07 -0.22
N THR A 159 19.49 3.05 -0.74
CA THR A 159 19.07 3.95 -1.83
C THR A 159 19.10 5.42 -1.39
N GLU A 160 18.63 5.70 -0.18
CA GLU A 160 18.66 7.03 0.44
C GLU A 160 20.11 7.50 0.63
N LYS A 161 21.00 6.62 1.13
CA LYS A 161 22.42 6.94 1.30
C LYS A 161 23.08 7.30 -0.02
N ILE A 162 22.79 6.58 -1.10
CA ILE A 162 23.34 6.90 -2.42
C ILE A 162 22.88 8.30 -2.89
N ARG A 163 21.63 8.67 -2.62
CA ARG A 163 21.05 9.94 -3.09
C ARG A 163 21.39 11.14 -2.21
N SER A 164 21.48 10.94 -0.90
CA SER A 164 21.56 12.02 0.10
C SER A 164 22.86 12.00 0.92
N GLY A 165 23.69 10.96 0.77
CA GLY A 165 24.93 10.75 1.51
C GLY A 165 24.75 10.11 2.90
N HIS A 166 23.51 9.98 3.40
CA HIS A 166 23.25 9.60 4.78
C HIS A 166 22.14 8.53 4.90
N TYR A 167 22.22 7.72 5.95
CA TYR A 167 21.07 6.94 6.42
C TYR A 167 20.29 7.79 7.41
N THR A 168 18.97 7.86 7.28
CA THR A 168 18.13 8.63 8.21
C THR A 168 17.11 7.74 8.93
N ALA A 169 16.71 8.16 10.14
CA ALA A 169 15.63 7.49 10.87
C ALA A 169 14.30 7.59 10.11
N MET A 170 14.06 8.71 9.42
CA MET A 170 12.88 8.90 8.57
C MET A 170 12.87 7.93 7.39
N GLY A 171 14.02 7.77 6.72
CA GLY A 171 14.19 6.79 5.65
C GLY A 171 13.99 5.35 6.14
N ALA A 172 14.50 5.00 7.32
CA ALA A 172 14.22 3.70 7.92
C ALA A 172 12.72 3.49 8.19
N ALA A 173 12.02 4.50 8.74
CA ALA A 173 10.58 4.46 8.95
C ALA A 173 9.80 4.26 7.64
N SER A 174 10.11 5.03 6.61
CA SER A 174 9.48 4.90 5.29
C SER A 174 9.79 3.55 4.63
N GLY A 175 11.03 3.07 4.75
CA GLY A 175 11.43 1.76 4.24
C GLY A 175 10.71 0.59 4.92
N MET A 176 10.49 0.67 6.24
CA MET A 176 9.65 -0.32 6.95
C MET A 176 8.24 -0.35 6.35
N VAL A 177 7.58 0.81 6.24
CA VAL A 177 6.22 0.89 5.68
C VAL A 177 6.19 0.42 4.23
N ALA A 178 7.20 0.73 3.42
CA ALA A 178 7.27 0.28 2.03
C ALA A 178 7.26 -1.26 1.90
N GLY A 179 8.00 -1.96 2.76
CA GLY A 179 8.02 -3.43 2.77
C GLY A 179 6.71 -4.02 3.26
N LEU A 180 6.14 -3.46 4.33
CA LEU A 180 4.84 -3.84 4.88
C LEU A 180 3.72 -3.70 3.83
N VAL A 181 3.71 -2.58 3.11
CA VAL A 181 2.78 -2.32 2.02
C VAL A 181 2.97 -3.31 0.87
N ALA A 182 4.20 -3.51 0.41
CA ALA A 182 4.45 -4.33 -0.77
C ALA A 182 4.17 -5.82 -0.54
N ILE A 183 4.36 -6.33 0.68
CA ILE A 183 4.07 -7.73 0.99
C ILE A 183 2.59 -7.99 1.30
N THR A 184 1.82 -6.96 1.66
CA THR A 184 0.40 -7.05 2.03
C THR A 184 -0.45 -7.90 1.08
N PRO A 185 -0.47 -7.67 -0.25
CA PRO A 185 -1.30 -8.49 -1.13
C PRO A 185 -0.80 -9.93 -1.28
N ALA A 186 0.45 -10.22 -0.89
CA ALA A 186 1.19 -11.42 -1.26
C ALA A 186 1.61 -12.30 -0.07
N ALA A 187 1.33 -11.87 1.17
CA ALA A 187 1.97 -12.40 2.37
C ALA A 187 1.77 -13.91 2.57
N ASP A 188 0.68 -14.47 2.07
CA ASP A 188 0.35 -15.90 2.15
C ASP A 188 0.84 -16.74 0.96
N VAL A 189 1.23 -16.11 -0.16
CA VAL A 189 1.52 -16.80 -1.43
C VAL A 189 2.96 -16.66 -1.90
N VAL A 190 3.85 -15.94 -1.20
CA VAL A 190 5.27 -15.82 -1.61
C VAL A 190 6.21 -16.39 -0.57
N SER A 191 7.19 -17.18 -1.02
CA SER A 191 8.21 -17.77 -0.13
C SER A 191 8.97 -16.69 0.65
N PRO A 192 9.49 -16.97 1.86
CA PRO A 192 10.29 -16.01 2.61
C PRO A 192 11.47 -15.43 1.81
N LEU A 193 12.06 -16.22 0.90
CA LEU A 193 13.10 -15.73 -0.01
C LEU A 193 12.54 -14.69 -0.99
N TRP A 194 11.41 -14.97 -1.63
CA TRP A 194 10.77 -14.01 -2.53
C TRP A 194 10.21 -12.79 -1.79
N ALA A 195 9.77 -12.92 -0.55
CA ALA A 195 9.37 -11.81 0.31
C ALA A 195 10.54 -10.82 0.53
N ILE A 196 11.76 -11.32 0.75
CA ILE A 196 12.98 -10.49 0.86
C ILE A 196 13.23 -9.74 -0.46
N VAL A 197 13.12 -10.43 -1.60
CA VAL A 197 13.31 -9.82 -2.93
C VAL A 197 12.26 -8.74 -3.18
N MET A 198 10.98 -9.02 -2.92
CA MET A 198 9.89 -8.05 -3.04
C MET A 198 10.11 -6.83 -2.14
N GLY A 199 10.50 -7.05 -0.89
CA GLY A 199 10.83 -5.97 0.05
C GLY A 199 11.99 -5.11 -0.45
N ALA A 200 13.06 -5.73 -0.94
CA ALA A 200 14.22 -5.02 -1.49
C ALA A 200 13.84 -4.16 -2.71
N ILE A 201 13.05 -4.71 -3.64
CA ILE A 201 12.55 -3.97 -4.80
C ILE A 201 11.68 -2.79 -4.35
N ALA A 202 10.73 -3.05 -3.44
CA ALA A 202 9.83 -2.03 -2.92
C ALA A 202 10.58 -0.89 -2.24
N GLY A 203 11.57 -1.18 -1.38
CA GLY A 203 12.37 -0.16 -0.69
C GLY A 203 13.12 0.76 -1.64
N VAL A 204 13.69 0.22 -2.73
CA VAL A 204 14.33 1.03 -3.79
C VAL A 204 13.30 1.89 -4.51
N LEU A 205 12.24 1.28 -5.04
CA LEU A 205 11.27 1.97 -5.90
C LEU A 205 10.51 3.07 -5.16
N THR A 206 10.06 2.79 -3.94
CA THR A 206 9.33 3.75 -3.12
C THR A 206 10.21 4.91 -2.65
N CYS A 207 11.48 4.65 -2.31
CA CYS A 207 12.45 5.69 -2.00
C CYS A 207 12.57 6.69 -3.16
N LEU A 208 12.73 6.18 -4.39
CA LEU A 208 12.80 7.00 -5.61
C LEU A 208 11.47 7.72 -5.89
N ALA A 209 10.34 7.03 -5.72
CA ALA A 209 9.01 7.56 -5.98
C ALA A 209 8.67 8.77 -5.11
N CYS A 210 9.06 8.78 -3.83
CA CYS A 210 8.82 9.92 -2.94
C CYS A 210 9.46 11.23 -3.44
N GLY A 211 10.54 11.13 -4.22
CA GLY A 211 11.15 12.30 -4.87
C GLY A 211 10.34 12.87 -6.05
N LEU A 212 9.46 12.08 -6.67
CA LEU A 212 8.73 12.47 -7.88
C LEU A 212 7.71 13.58 -7.63
N LYS A 213 7.22 13.72 -6.39
CA LYS A 213 6.28 14.79 -6.01
C LYS A 213 6.84 16.18 -6.27
N PHE A 214 8.16 16.37 -6.13
CA PHE A 214 8.82 17.64 -6.43
C PHE A 214 8.95 17.88 -7.94
N LYS A 215 9.13 16.81 -8.73
CA LYS A 215 9.22 16.89 -10.20
C LYS A 215 7.85 17.17 -10.83
N PHE A 216 6.82 16.47 -10.37
CA PHE A 216 5.45 16.64 -10.86
C PHE A 216 4.71 17.78 -10.18
N GLY A 217 5.26 18.32 -9.09
CA GLY A 217 4.71 19.45 -8.39
C GLY A 217 3.36 19.16 -7.75
N TYR A 218 3.26 18.10 -6.95
CA TYR A 218 2.13 17.86 -6.05
C TYR A 218 2.64 17.72 -4.62
N ASP A 219 1.87 18.21 -3.63
CA ASP A 219 2.30 18.23 -2.23
C ASP A 219 1.70 17.06 -1.45
N ASP A 220 2.25 15.87 -1.64
CA ASP A 220 1.94 14.73 -0.77
C ASP A 220 2.77 14.83 0.53
N SER A 221 2.08 15.12 1.63
CA SER A 221 2.74 15.64 2.84
C SER A 221 3.61 14.61 3.56
N LEU A 222 3.15 13.36 3.64
CA LEU A 222 3.84 12.25 4.32
C LEU A 222 4.20 11.11 3.35
N ASP A 223 4.30 11.40 2.06
CA ASP A 223 4.69 10.45 1.02
C ASP A 223 3.75 9.24 0.87
N VAL A 224 2.45 9.42 1.11
CA VAL A 224 1.43 8.37 0.98
C VAL A 224 1.39 7.81 -0.44
N VAL A 225 1.45 8.66 -1.46
CA VAL A 225 1.44 8.27 -2.88
C VAL A 225 2.70 7.47 -3.23
N GLY A 226 3.85 7.94 -2.75
CA GLY A 226 5.14 7.29 -3.01
C GLY A 226 5.29 5.95 -2.30
N VAL A 227 4.89 5.85 -1.03
CA VAL A 227 5.06 4.64 -0.23
C VAL A 227 3.91 3.67 -0.46
N HIS A 228 2.65 4.09 -0.27
CA HIS A 228 1.49 3.20 -0.40
C HIS A 228 1.09 2.95 -1.85
N GLY A 229 1.14 3.98 -2.71
CA GLY A 229 0.77 3.84 -4.12
C GLY A 229 1.76 2.99 -4.88
N VAL A 230 3.04 3.40 -4.92
CA VAL A 230 4.08 2.64 -5.62
C VAL A 230 4.39 1.32 -4.91
N GLY A 231 4.39 1.29 -3.58
CA GLY A 231 4.59 0.04 -2.83
C GLY A 231 3.47 -0.97 -3.05
N GLY A 232 2.21 -0.53 -2.98
CA GLY A 232 1.04 -1.40 -3.15
C GLY A 232 0.94 -1.90 -4.58
N PHE A 233 1.20 -1.03 -5.57
CA PHE A 233 1.28 -1.42 -6.98
C PHE A 233 2.42 -2.43 -7.19
N THR A 234 3.63 -2.14 -6.70
CA THR A 234 4.78 -3.04 -6.81
C THR A 234 4.47 -4.41 -6.21
N GLY A 235 3.93 -4.46 -4.99
CA GLY A 235 3.52 -5.70 -4.34
C GLY A 235 2.53 -6.52 -5.15
N THR A 236 1.48 -5.85 -5.64
CA THR A 236 0.41 -6.49 -6.42
C THR A 236 0.96 -7.10 -7.72
N ILE A 237 1.79 -6.35 -8.46
CA ILE A 237 2.39 -6.82 -9.72
C ILE A 237 3.40 -7.96 -9.49
N LEU A 238 4.20 -7.87 -8.43
CA LEU A 238 5.25 -8.86 -8.16
C LEU A 238 4.70 -10.24 -7.77
N ILE A 239 3.43 -10.36 -7.35
CA ILE A 239 2.74 -11.66 -7.25
C ILE A 239 2.76 -12.40 -8.59
N GLY A 240 2.62 -11.67 -9.71
CA GLY A 240 2.70 -12.24 -11.06
C GLY A 240 4.04 -12.88 -11.39
N PHE A 241 5.10 -12.55 -10.66
CA PHE A 241 6.41 -13.16 -10.79
C PHE A 241 6.67 -14.21 -9.72
N PHE A 242 6.31 -13.92 -8.48
CA PHE A 242 6.81 -14.65 -7.30
C PHE A 242 5.75 -15.44 -6.53
N GLY A 243 4.47 -15.37 -6.92
CA GLY A 243 3.41 -16.17 -6.31
C GLY A 243 3.69 -17.67 -6.48
N GLU A 244 3.80 -18.40 -5.39
CA GLU A 244 4.14 -19.82 -5.39
C GLU A 244 3.10 -20.62 -6.18
N GLY A 245 3.55 -21.40 -7.16
CA GLY A 245 2.70 -22.18 -8.06
C GLY A 245 1.93 -21.38 -9.12
N THR A 246 1.98 -20.05 -9.11
CA THR A 246 1.17 -19.20 -10.02
C THR A 246 2.00 -18.15 -10.78
N GLY A 247 3.09 -17.65 -10.21
CA GLY A 247 3.94 -16.63 -10.78
C GLY A 247 4.95 -17.18 -11.78
N LEU A 248 5.39 -16.32 -12.72
CA LEU A 248 6.32 -16.63 -13.81
C LEU A 248 7.63 -17.29 -13.36
N LEU A 249 8.15 -16.91 -12.20
CA LEU A 249 9.43 -17.39 -11.64
C LEU A 249 9.23 -18.39 -10.50
N ALA A 250 7.98 -18.78 -10.23
CA ALA A 250 7.58 -19.61 -9.11
C ALA A 250 6.62 -20.74 -9.52
N GLY A 251 6.66 -21.15 -10.80
CA GLY A 251 6.01 -22.37 -11.29
C GLY A 251 4.70 -22.16 -12.08
N GLY A 252 4.25 -20.92 -12.29
CA GLY A 252 3.08 -20.61 -13.11
C GLY A 252 3.41 -19.99 -14.46
N ASP A 253 2.51 -19.14 -14.96
CA ASP A 253 2.59 -18.54 -16.29
C ASP A 253 2.33 -17.02 -16.28
N TRP A 254 2.32 -16.41 -17.47
CA TRP A 254 2.15 -14.96 -17.63
C TRP A 254 0.77 -14.43 -17.24
N LYS A 255 -0.25 -15.30 -17.12
CA LYS A 255 -1.62 -14.87 -16.81
C LYS A 255 -1.71 -14.30 -15.41
N GLN A 256 -0.93 -14.81 -14.45
CA GLN A 256 -0.89 -14.24 -13.10
C GLN A 256 -0.39 -12.79 -13.13
N LEU A 257 0.61 -12.49 -13.94
CA LEU A 257 1.07 -11.11 -14.12
C LEU A 257 -0.02 -10.22 -14.74
N VAL A 258 -0.75 -10.73 -15.74
CA VAL A 258 -1.81 -9.97 -16.41
C VAL A 258 -2.98 -9.70 -15.48
N VAL A 259 -3.46 -10.71 -14.73
CA VAL A 259 -4.59 -10.49 -13.80
C VAL A 259 -4.23 -9.50 -12.71
N GLN A 260 -3.03 -9.60 -12.11
CA GLN A 260 -2.58 -8.67 -11.09
C GLN A 260 -2.43 -7.24 -11.62
N LEU A 261 -1.95 -7.07 -12.86
CA LEU A 261 -1.89 -5.76 -13.52
C LEU A 261 -3.28 -5.18 -13.75
N VAL A 262 -4.22 -5.99 -14.26
CA VAL A 262 -5.58 -5.54 -14.55
C VAL A 262 -6.30 -5.13 -13.27
N ILE A 263 -6.25 -5.92 -12.19
CA ILE A 263 -6.93 -5.55 -10.94
C ILE A 263 -6.33 -4.28 -10.33
N ALA A 264 -5.01 -4.09 -10.40
CA ALA A 264 -4.35 -2.88 -9.90
C ALA A 264 -4.79 -1.64 -10.70
N LEU A 265 -4.87 -1.74 -12.03
CA LEU A 265 -5.31 -0.63 -12.89
C LEU A 265 -6.79 -0.31 -12.71
N VAL A 266 -7.65 -1.33 -12.53
CA VAL A 266 -9.08 -1.11 -12.24
C VAL A 266 -9.24 -0.44 -10.88
N ALA A 267 -8.49 -0.88 -9.85
CA ALA A 267 -8.52 -0.25 -8.54
C ALA A 267 -8.08 1.22 -8.60
N ILE A 268 -7.00 1.52 -9.34
CA ILE A 268 -6.54 2.90 -9.57
C ILE A 268 -7.63 3.74 -10.25
N LEU A 269 -8.20 3.23 -11.35
CA LEU A 269 -9.20 3.99 -12.11
C LEU A 269 -10.46 4.24 -11.29
N TYR A 270 -10.97 3.21 -10.61
CA TYR A 270 -12.16 3.32 -9.77
C TYR A 270 -11.93 4.35 -8.65
N SER A 271 -10.84 4.19 -7.89
CA SER A 271 -10.51 5.10 -6.79
C SER A 271 -10.32 6.54 -7.26
N ALA A 272 -9.65 6.73 -8.40
CA ALA A 272 -9.43 8.06 -8.94
C ALA A 272 -10.75 8.74 -9.33
N VAL A 273 -11.65 8.01 -10.00
CA VAL A 273 -12.93 8.55 -10.46
C VAL A 273 -13.84 8.87 -9.28
N ILE A 274 -14.04 7.94 -8.36
CA ILE A 274 -14.94 8.14 -7.22
C ILE A 274 -14.39 9.25 -6.32
N THR A 275 -13.09 9.26 -6.03
CA THR A 275 -12.48 10.32 -5.22
C THR A 275 -12.57 11.69 -5.89
N ALA A 276 -12.48 11.77 -7.22
CA ALA A 276 -12.61 13.05 -7.93
C ALA A 276 -14.05 13.60 -7.94
N ILE A 277 -15.05 12.72 -7.83
CA ILE A 277 -16.47 13.10 -7.78
C ILE A 277 -16.84 13.63 -6.38
N ILE A 278 -16.26 13.06 -5.33
CA ILE A 278 -16.51 13.43 -3.92
C ILE A 278 -15.77 14.74 -3.59
#